data_AF-A0A6J6U6L8-F1
#
_entry.id   AF-A0A6J6U6L8-F1
#
_cell.length_a   1.000
_cell.length_b   1.000
_cell.length_c   1.000
_cell.angle_alpha   90.00
_cell.angle_beta   90.00
_cell.angle_gamma   90.00
#
_symmetry.space_group_name_H-M   'P 1'
#
loop_
_entity.id
_entity.type
_entity.pdbx_description
1 polymer ?
#
loop_
_entity_poly.entity_id
_entity_poly.type
_entity_poly.pdbx_seq_one_letter_code
_entity_poly.pdbx_strand_id
1 'polypeptide(L)'
;MSGWVLGALGYLTVSHSYFRSFSIRSAVVLLLVCIFAGVTSGGSVSAAASTKATWKFSSLGASQVVKLSAVVSVNSTGVKSWSKTGTCTLTPKRNPTNLTMGTTGLCKLTLKVAKSKKYLAKTFKKTIVLAAPATTTVVPTTIVTVPAAPTTTIALTCATGGTCAVGNTGPGGGTVFYVASSPFTSIGSACNTACKYLEAAPIGWITANTPTGQFNCGDSGTSTSDPMCPWSGNTTEAIGSTGTAVGTGFANTSAMIAQSNTVGKAGTVARAFQGGGKTDWYLPSQDELNLMFDQQTTIGGLSLGVYWCSSEANPDGAWGKDFRSSSGSYRLGKGEQFFLHPVRAF
;
A
#
# COMPACT_ATOMS: atom_id res chain seq x y z
N MET A 1 48.11 -38.00 50.52
CA MET A 1 49.36 -37.33 50.10
C MET A 1 48.93 -36.12 49.28
N SER A 2 49.13 -34.89 49.76
CA SER A 2 50.35 -34.05 49.59
C SER A 2 50.41 -33.42 48.18
N GLY A 3 50.40 -32.10 47.95
CA GLY A 3 50.35 -30.91 48.84
C GLY A 3 49.57 -29.72 48.22
N TRP A 4 49.32 -28.59 48.91
CA TRP A 4 50.22 -27.43 49.22
C TRP A 4 50.74 -26.70 47.95
N VAL A 5 50.82 -25.36 47.79
CA VAL A 5 50.35 -24.12 48.49
C VAL A 5 50.66 -22.91 47.51
N LEU A 6 50.41 -21.59 47.60
CA LEU A 6 49.93 -20.50 48.51
C LEU A 6 49.11 -19.49 47.63
N GLY A 7 48.67 -18.27 47.98
CA GLY A 7 48.72 -17.40 49.18
C GLY A 7 47.70 -16.22 49.01
N ALA A 8 47.22 -15.53 50.06
CA ALA A 8 47.89 -14.49 50.88
C ALA A 8 47.84 -13.06 50.26
N LEU A 9 47.55 -11.96 50.98
CA LEU A 9 46.88 -11.74 52.30
C LEU A 9 46.57 -10.23 52.52
N GLY A 10 45.60 -9.88 53.37
CA GLY A 10 45.59 -8.59 54.11
C GLY A 10 44.65 -7.46 53.62
N TYR A 11 44.30 -6.45 54.42
CA TYR A 11 44.36 -6.26 55.90
C TYR A 11 43.17 -5.32 56.27
N LEU A 12 42.32 -5.64 57.26
CA LEU A 12 42.24 -5.02 58.61
C LEU A 12 42.12 -3.46 58.63
N THR A 13 41.13 -2.84 59.26
CA THR A 13 40.93 -2.67 60.72
C THR A 13 39.46 -2.25 61.04
N VAL A 14 38.78 -2.51 62.18
CA VAL A 14 39.10 -2.48 63.64
C VAL A 14 39.15 -1.03 64.19
N SER A 15 38.49 -0.59 65.28
CA SER A 15 37.48 -1.15 66.22
C SER A 15 36.99 -0.05 67.20
N HIS A 16 35.86 -0.28 67.93
CA HIS A 16 35.62 -0.09 69.40
C HIS A 16 34.11 0.14 69.70
N SER A 17 33.41 -0.65 70.56
CA SER A 17 33.35 -0.66 72.05
C SER A 17 32.63 0.59 72.63
N TYR A 18 31.66 0.58 73.57
CA TYR A 18 31.13 -0.36 74.62
C TYR A 18 29.74 0.20 75.12
N PHE A 19 28.89 -0.30 76.05
CA PHE A 19 28.83 -1.45 76.99
C PHE A 19 27.37 -1.74 77.53
N ARG A 20 27.18 -2.85 78.25
CA ARG A 20 26.23 -3.16 79.38
C ARG A 20 24.71 -2.78 79.39
N SER A 21 23.86 -3.79 79.11
CA SER A 21 22.80 -4.42 79.96
C SER A 21 21.92 -3.60 80.96
N PHE A 22 20.58 -3.64 80.80
CA PHE A 22 19.65 -4.42 81.67
C PHE A 22 18.17 -4.51 81.18
N SER A 23 17.52 -5.66 81.41
CA SER A 23 16.08 -5.92 81.70
C SER A 23 14.87 -5.37 80.86
N ILE A 24 14.25 -6.30 80.08
CA ILE A 24 12.79 -6.62 79.93
C ILE A 24 11.74 -5.54 79.47
N ARG A 25 10.94 -5.93 78.45
CA ARG A 25 9.58 -5.49 77.99
C ARG A 25 9.46 -4.52 76.79
N SER A 26 9.11 -5.13 75.65
CA SER A 26 8.05 -4.70 74.71
C SER A 26 8.06 -3.29 74.09
N ALA A 27 8.73 -3.15 72.95
CA ALA A 27 8.18 -2.45 71.78
C ALA A 27 8.85 -2.93 70.47
N VAL A 28 8.15 -2.77 69.35
CA VAL A 28 8.62 -3.09 67.98
C VAL A 28 9.47 -1.94 67.44
N VAL A 29 10.55 -2.24 66.68
CA VAL A 29 10.94 -1.58 65.42
C VAL A 29 12.19 -2.25 64.79
N LEU A 30 12.34 -2.06 63.48
CA LEU A 30 13.46 -2.37 62.56
C LEU A 30 14.86 -2.54 63.22
N LEU A 31 15.85 -3.25 62.67
CA LEU A 31 16.07 -4.12 61.49
C LEU A 31 17.59 -4.09 61.30
N LEU A 32 18.27 -5.23 61.30
CA LEU A 32 19.65 -5.34 60.82
C LEU A 32 19.91 -6.77 60.34
N VAL A 33 20.67 -6.90 59.25
CA VAL A 33 20.71 -8.12 58.43
C VAL A 33 21.98 -8.92 58.74
N CYS A 34 21.82 -10.13 59.26
CA CYS A 34 22.90 -11.13 59.30
C CYS A 34 22.85 -11.99 58.03
N ILE A 35 23.83 -11.80 57.14
CA ILE A 35 24.03 -12.67 55.98
C ILE A 35 24.81 -13.91 56.43
N PHE A 36 24.19 -15.09 56.34
CA PHE A 36 24.90 -16.37 56.33
C PHE A 36 24.94 -16.93 54.90
N ALA A 37 26.08 -17.48 54.51
CA ALA A 37 26.34 -17.88 53.13
C ALA A 37 25.59 -19.16 52.74
N GLY A 38 24.45 -19.01 52.06
CA GLY A 38 23.84 -20.09 51.28
C GLY A 38 24.60 -20.30 49.97
N VAL A 39 24.90 -21.56 49.62
CA VAL A 39 25.60 -21.93 48.38
C VAL A 39 24.87 -21.38 47.16
N THR A 40 25.55 -20.55 46.36
CA THR A 40 25.01 -19.95 45.15
C THR A 40 25.00 -20.93 43.97
N SER A 41 24.10 -21.92 44.02
CA SER A 41 23.61 -22.55 42.80
C SER A 41 22.86 -21.50 41.98
N GLY A 42 23.57 -20.89 41.03
CA GLY A 42 23.18 -19.69 40.27
C GLY A 42 22.00 -19.83 39.30
N GLY A 43 21.03 -20.70 39.61
CA GLY A 43 19.74 -20.80 38.96
C GLY A 43 18.87 -19.58 39.29
N SER A 44 19.25 -18.41 38.76
CA SER A 44 18.43 -17.21 38.83
C SER A 44 17.08 -17.48 38.14
N VAL A 45 16.05 -17.72 38.95
CA VAL A 45 14.67 -17.93 38.53
C VAL A 45 14.08 -16.64 37.97
N SER A 46 14.56 -16.29 36.77
CA SER A 46 14.14 -15.15 35.98
C SER A 46 12.63 -15.18 35.82
N ALA A 47 11.94 -14.30 36.55
CA ALA A 47 10.49 -14.29 36.66
C ALA A 47 9.84 -14.40 35.28
N ALA A 48 9.02 -15.44 35.09
CA ALA A 48 8.60 -15.86 33.76
C ALA A 48 7.87 -14.73 33.03
N ALA A 49 8.48 -14.26 31.94
CA ALA A 49 8.09 -13.03 31.27
C ALA A 49 6.65 -13.13 30.77
N SER A 50 5.82 -12.15 31.11
CA SER A 50 4.42 -12.18 30.68
C SER A 50 4.33 -12.05 29.16
N THR A 51 3.62 -12.97 28.52
CA THR A 51 3.25 -12.81 27.11
C THR A 51 2.38 -11.57 26.97
N LYS A 52 2.70 -10.73 25.97
CA LYS A 52 1.99 -9.50 25.60
C LYS A 52 1.63 -9.58 24.12
N ALA A 53 0.43 -9.11 23.78
CA ALA A 53 -0.06 -9.03 22.41
C ALA A 53 -0.58 -7.62 22.12
N THR A 54 -0.08 -7.00 21.06
CA THR A 54 -0.43 -5.64 20.64
C THR A 54 -1.31 -5.73 19.39
N TRP A 55 -2.59 -5.41 19.56
CA TRP A 55 -3.59 -5.45 18.49
C TRP A 55 -3.56 -4.15 17.70
N LYS A 56 -3.33 -4.22 16.39
CA LYS A 56 -3.19 -3.03 15.52
C LYS A 56 -4.51 -2.50 14.96
N PHE A 57 -5.59 -3.28 15.04
CA PHE A 57 -6.91 -2.91 14.52
C PHE A 57 -7.99 -3.02 15.60
N SER A 58 -8.92 -2.08 15.61
CA SER A 58 -10.16 -2.06 16.40
C SER A 58 -11.41 -2.22 15.53
N SER A 59 -11.35 -1.72 14.29
CA SER A 59 -12.36 -1.87 13.25
C SER A 59 -11.72 -2.31 11.94
N LEU A 60 -12.55 -2.82 11.03
CA LEU A 60 -12.20 -3.19 9.65
C LEU A 60 -13.45 -2.98 8.76
N GLY A 61 -13.25 -2.72 7.47
CA GLY A 61 -14.33 -2.51 6.50
C GLY A 61 -15.08 -3.79 6.14
N ALA A 62 -16.27 -3.64 5.54
CA ALA A 62 -17.07 -4.76 5.03
C ALA A 62 -16.26 -5.60 4.02
N SER A 63 -16.31 -6.93 4.14
CA SER A 63 -15.58 -7.88 3.28
C SER A 63 -14.05 -7.73 3.26
N GLN A 64 -13.46 -6.84 4.07
CA GLN A 64 -12.02 -6.57 4.05
C GLN A 64 -11.22 -7.80 4.52
N VAL A 65 -10.19 -8.18 3.75
CA VAL A 65 -9.28 -9.30 4.04
C VAL A 65 -7.96 -8.75 4.60
N VAL A 66 -7.50 -9.28 5.74
CA VAL A 66 -6.25 -8.86 6.41
C VAL A 66 -5.47 -10.07 6.94
N LYS A 67 -4.15 -10.07 6.74
CA LYS A 67 -3.25 -11.10 7.30
C LYS A 67 -3.23 -10.99 8.84
N LEU A 68 -3.38 -12.10 9.55
CA LEU A 68 -3.43 -12.13 11.03
C LEU A 68 -2.12 -11.62 11.69
N SER A 69 -0.99 -11.69 10.98
CA SER A 69 0.28 -11.10 11.38
C SER A 69 0.30 -9.56 11.33
N ALA A 70 -0.57 -8.94 10.52
CA ALA A 70 -0.82 -7.51 10.56
C ALA A 70 -1.83 -7.15 11.67
N VAL A 71 -2.82 -8.02 11.95
CA VAL A 71 -3.84 -7.80 12.98
C VAL A 71 -3.23 -7.70 14.39
N VAL A 72 -2.22 -8.51 14.71
CA VAL A 72 -1.60 -8.54 16.05
C VAL A 72 -0.11 -8.88 16.02
N SER A 73 0.70 -8.18 16.81
CA SER A 73 2.07 -8.60 17.15
C SER A 73 2.11 -9.21 18.56
N VAL A 74 3.04 -10.14 18.81
CA VAL A 74 3.16 -10.87 20.08
C VAL A 74 4.65 -11.00 20.43
N ASN A 75 5.03 -10.75 21.69
CA ASN A 75 6.43 -10.84 22.14
C ASN A 75 6.98 -12.27 22.29
N SER A 76 6.10 -13.28 22.21
CA SER A 76 6.44 -14.70 22.36
C SER A 76 6.47 -15.42 21.01
N THR A 77 7.46 -16.29 20.85
CA THR A 77 7.62 -17.24 19.73
C THR A 77 6.74 -18.48 19.86
N GLY A 78 5.86 -18.55 20.87
CA GLY A 78 4.95 -19.68 21.07
C GLY A 78 3.96 -19.87 19.93
N VAL A 79 3.58 -21.13 19.67
CA VAL A 79 2.59 -21.50 18.65
C VAL A 79 1.29 -20.73 18.89
N LYS A 80 0.78 -20.12 17.82
CA LYS A 80 -0.42 -19.27 17.82
C LYS A 80 -1.58 -20.07 17.25
N SER A 81 -2.63 -20.26 18.04
CA SER A 81 -3.90 -20.84 17.57
C SER A 81 -5.02 -19.81 17.69
N TRP A 82 -5.91 -19.81 16.70
CA TRP A 82 -6.95 -18.80 16.54
C TRP A 82 -8.32 -19.46 16.50
N SER A 83 -9.30 -18.81 17.13
CA SER A 83 -10.73 -19.09 16.89
C SER A 83 -11.52 -17.78 16.79
N LYS A 84 -12.68 -17.85 16.15
CA LYS A 84 -13.59 -16.71 15.93
C LYS A 84 -15.00 -17.05 16.38
N THR A 85 -15.74 -16.06 16.84
CA THR A 85 -17.21 -16.05 16.87
C THR A 85 -17.74 -14.74 16.27
N GLY A 86 -18.99 -14.75 15.82
CA GLY A 86 -19.54 -13.65 15.01
C GLY A 86 -19.25 -13.81 13.50
N THR A 87 -19.39 -12.71 12.76
CA THR A 87 -19.66 -12.67 11.32
C THR A 87 -18.44 -12.79 10.40
N CYS A 88 -17.24 -12.58 10.93
CA CYS A 88 -15.98 -12.76 10.19
C CYS A 88 -15.69 -14.22 9.81
N THR A 89 -14.75 -14.46 8.91
CA THR A 89 -14.18 -15.78 8.59
C THR A 89 -12.67 -15.81 8.82
N LEU A 90 -12.13 -17.01 9.05
CA LEU A 90 -10.70 -17.27 9.23
C LEU A 90 -10.28 -18.34 8.21
N THR A 91 -9.25 -18.03 7.42
CA THR A 91 -8.84 -18.84 6.26
C THR A 91 -7.34 -19.08 6.27
N PRO A 92 -6.85 -20.31 6.02
CA PRO A 92 -7.59 -21.58 5.91
C PRO A 92 -8.18 -22.06 7.26
N LYS A 93 -9.16 -22.98 7.22
CA LYS A 93 -9.89 -23.48 8.41
C LYS A 93 -9.00 -24.20 9.44
N ARG A 94 -7.91 -24.83 8.99
CA ARG A 94 -6.81 -25.33 9.84
C ARG A 94 -5.62 -24.39 9.67
N ASN A 95 -5.03 -23.93 10.78
CA ASN A 95 -3.92 -22.96 10.81
C ASN A 95 -4.19 -21.68 9.98
N PRO A 96 -5.21 -20.87 10.35
CA PRO A 96 -5.58 -19.69 9.60
C PRO A 96 -4.45 -18.65 9.55
N THR A 97 -4.32 -18.00 8.40
CA THR A 97 -3.36 -16.93 8.11
C THR A 97 -4.05 -15.59 7.84
N ASN A 98 -5.27 -15.62 7.32
CA ASN A 98 -6.08 -14.47 6.95
C ASN A 98 -7.37 -14.40 7.78
N LEU A 99 -7.81 -13.16 8.01
CA LEU A 99 -9.10 -12.76 8.55
C LEU A 99 -9.87 -12.05 7.44
N THR A 100 -11.15 -12.37 7.28
CA THR A 100 -12.08 -11.58 6.46
C THR A 100 -13.25 -11.10 7.32
N MET A 101 -13.61 -9.82 7.23
CA MET A 101 -14.80 -9.32 7.92
C MET A 101 -16.10 -9.74 7.23
N GLY A 102 -17.15 -9.97 8.02
CA GLY A 102 -18.51 -10.05 7.49
C GLY A 102 -19.01 -8.68 7.04
N THR A 103 -20.06 -8.65 6.22
CA THR A 103 -20.73 -7.43 5.75
C THR A 103 -21.56 -6.74 6.83
N THR A 104 -21.87 -7.42 7.93
CA THR A 104 -22.63 -6.89 9.08
C THR A 104 -22.02 -7.36 10.40
N GLY A 105 -22.40 -6.72 11.52
CA GLY A 105 -22.12 -7.21 12.87
C GLY A 105 -20.68 -7.02 13.35
N LEU A 106 -20.18 -7.99 14.13
CA LEU A 106 -18.87 -7.93 14.81
C LEU A 106 -18.13 -9.27 14.79
N CYS A 107 -16.82 -9.20 14.92
CA CYS A 107 -15.89 -10.31 14.95
C CYS A 107 -15.24 -10.43 16.34
N LYS A 108 -15.47 -11.53 17.06
CA LYS A 108 -14.80 -11.83 18.34
C LYS A 108 -13.68 -12.83 18.08
N LEU A 109 -12.43 -12.36 18.06
CA LEU A 109 -11.24 -13.19 17.91
C LEU A 109 -10.71 -13.64 19.26
N THR A 110 -10.31 -14.90 19.35
CA THR A 110 -9.52 -15.46 20.45
C THR A 110 -8.20 -15.98 19.90
N LEU A 111 -7.10 -15.42 20.41
CA LEU A 111 -5.73 -15.87 20.16
C LEU A 111 -5.21 -16.61 21.39
N LYS A 112 -4.87 -17.89 21.26
CA LYS A 112 -4.11 -18.64 22.27
C LYS A 112 -2.65 -18.72 21.83
N VAL A 113 -1.74 -18.37 22.74
CA VAL A 113 -0.28 -18.46 22.54
C VAL A 113 0.28 -19.49 23.51
N ALA A 114 0.98 -20.50 23.00
CA ALA A 114 1.61 -21.53 23.82
C ALA A 114 2.81 -21.00 24.64
N LYS A 115 3.20 -21.71 25.70
CA LYS A 115 4.44 -21.44 26.46
C LYS A 115 5.65 -21.57 25.53
N SER A 116 6.60 -20.65 25.59
CA SER A 116 7.80 -20.68 24.73
C SER A 116 8.96 -19.94 25.38
N LYS A 117 10.10 -20.63 25.55
CA LYS A 117 11.28 -20.12 26.24
C LYS A 117 10.86 -19.53 27.62
N LYS A 118 11.22 -18.28 27.90
CA LYS A 118 10.84 -17.56 29.14
C LYS A 118 9.39 -17.06 29.20
N TYR A 119 8.58 -17.23 28.16
CA TYR A 119 7.23 -16.68 28.06
C TYR A 119 6.14 -17.70 28.41
N LEU A 120 5.23 -17.32 29.31
CA LEU A 120 4.09 -18.16 29.74
C LEU A 120 2.99 -18.26 28.67
N ALA A 121 2.28 -19.39 28.64
CA ALA A 121 1.10 -19.57 27.81
C ALA A 121 0.02 -18.54 28.21
N LYS A 122 -0.67 -17.95 27.22
CA LYS A 122 -1.68 -16.91 27.48
C LYS A 122 -2.73 -16.84 26.38
N THR A 123 -3.96 -16.51 26.77
CA THR A 123 -5.07 -16.26 25.84
C THR A 123 -5.38 -14.77 25.80
N PHE A 124 -5.60 -14.25 24.60
CA PHE A 124 -6.03 -12.88 24.34
C PHE A 124 -7.35 -12.91 23.58
N LYS A 125 -8.24 -11.97 23.88
CA LYS A 125 -9.50 -11.77 23.15
C LYS A 125 -9.53 -10.34 22.59
N LYS A 126 -10.06 -10.19 21.39
CA LYS A 126 -10.27 -8.88 20.75
C LYS A 126 -11.57 -8.92 19.96
N THR A 127 -12.45 -7.95 20.23
CA THR A 127 -13.53 -7.63 19.30
C THR A 127 -12.98 -6.70 18.24
N ILE A 128 -13.20 -7.04 16.97
CA ILE A 128 -13.09 -6.14 15.83
C ILE A 128 -14.52 -5.86 15.39
N VAL A 129 -14.92 -4.59 15.39
CA VAL A 129 -16.23 -4.16 14.90
C VAL A 129 -16.16 -3.90 13.40
N LEU A 130 -17.29 -4.00 12.71
CA LEU A 130 -17.41 -3.39 11.38
C LEU A 130 -17.15 -1.88 11.53
N ALA A 131 -16.32 -1.31 10.64
CA ALA A 131 -16.12 0.13 10.60
C ALA A 131 -17.45 0.80 10.18
N ALA A 132 -18.02 1.62 11.06
CA ALA A 132 -19.18 2.42 10.72
C ALA A 132 -18.80 3.45 9.65
N PRO A 133 -19.67 3.75 8.66
CA PRO A 133 -19.49 4.93 7.82
C PRO A 133 -19.50 6.17 8.73
N ALA A 134 -18.59 7.11 8.49
CA ALA A 134 -18.41 8.25 9.38
C ALA A 134 -19.67 9.15 9.38
N THR A 135 -20.36 9.19 10.51
CA THR A 135 -21.54 10.02 10.75
C THR A 135 -21.25 11.09 11.80
N THR A 136 -21.54 12.34 11.46
CA THR A 136 -21.42 13.49 12.36
C THR A 136 -22.62 13.58 13.31
N THR A 137 -22.36 13.86 14.58
CA THR A 137 -23.38 13.90 15.64
C THR A 137 -24.14 15.22 15.65
N VAL A 138 -25.46 15.18 15.83
CA VAL A 138 -26.30 16.34 16.14
C VAL A 138 -27.06 16.08 17.44
N VAL A 139 -27.23 17.12 18.26
CA VAL A 139 -27.85 17.09 19.60
C VAL A 139 -29.38 16.99 19.47
N PRO A 140 -30.09 16.22 20.33
CA PRO A 140 -31.53 16.02 20.21
C PRO A 140 -32.35 17.26 20.62
N THR A 141 -33.39 17.55 19.86
CA THR A 141 -34.47 18.49 20.18
C THR A 141 -35.82 17.78 20.05
N THR A 142 -36.85 18.31 20.71
CA THR A 142 -38.19 17.74 20.91
C THR A 142 -38.84 17.18 19.63
N ILE A 143 -39.51 16.02 19.76
CA ILE A 143 -40.17 15.34 18.64
C ILE A 143 -41.42 16.11 18.20
N VAL A 144 -41.31 16.85 17.09
CA VAL A 144 -42.43 17.24 16.24
C VAL A 144 -42.48 16.25 15.07
N THR A 145 -43.67 15.94 14.56
CA THR A 145 -43.84 15.11 13.35
C THR A 145 -43.44 15.91 12.11
N VAL A 146 -42.15 15.91 11.78
CA VAL A 146 -41.60 16.51 10.56
C VAL A 146 -41.91 15.62 9.35
N PRO A 147 -42.31 16.17 8.19
CA PRO A 147 -42.37 15.43 6.93
C PRO A 147 -41.03 14.75 6.61
N ALA A 148 -41.06 13.63 5.86
CA ALA A 148 -39.86 12.87 5.55
C ALA A 148 -38.78 13.75 4.89
N ALA A 149 -37.68 13.99 5.60
CA ALA A 149 -36.59 14.82 5.12
C ALA A 149 -35.99 14.21 3.84
N PRO A 150 -35.69 15.02 2.80
CA PRO A 150 -35.14 14.51 1.56
C PRO A 150 -33.79 13.83 1.82
N THR A 151 -33.67 12.56 1.45
CA THR A 151 -32.43 11.80 1.60
C THR A 151 -31.36 12.37 0.67
N THR A 152 -30.50 13.23 1.19
CA THR A 152 -29.34 13.79 0.47
C THR A 152 -28.31 12.70 0.23
N THR A 153 -28.48 11.93 -0.84
CA THR A 153 -27.47 11.00 -1.35
C THR A 153 -26.20 11.78 -1.64
N ILE A 154 -25.15 11.58 -0.83
CA ILE A 154 -23.84 12.17 -1.12
C ILE A 154 -23.36 11.55 -2.44
N ALA A 155 -23.25 12.38 -3.48
CA ALA A 155 -22.72 11.96 -4.75
C ALA A 155 -21.29 11.43 -4.57
N LEU A 156 -21.02 10.24 -5.09
CA LEU A 156 -19.66 9.70 -5.15
C LEU A 156 -18.77 10.65 -5.96
N THR A 157 -17.51 10.78 -5.57
CA THR A 157 -16.49 11.46 -6.39
C THR A 157 -16.09 10.57 -7.57
N CYS A 158 -15.56 11.16 -8.64
CA CYS A 158 -15.03 10.42 -9.78
C CYS A 158 -14.10 9.24 -9.36
N ALA A 159 -13.11 9.52 -8.51
CA ALA A 159 -12.18 8.52 -7.96
C ALA A 159 -12.85 7.38 -7.14
N THR A 160 -14.10 7.55 -6.70
CA THR A 160 -14.87 6.54 -5.95
C THR A 160 -16.01 5.91 -6.76
N GLY A 161 -16.06 6.14 -8.08
CA GLY A 161 -17.08 5.58 -8.98
C GLY A 161 -18.28 6.48 -9.24
N GLY A 162 -18.18 7.77 -8.91
CA GLY A 162 -19.15 8.79 -9.29
C GLY A 162 -19.05 9.25 -10.74
N THR A 163 -19.89 10.23 -11.10
CA THR A 163 -19.76 10.89 -12.41
C THR A 163 -18.50 11.76 -12.43
N CYS A 164 -17.70 11.65 -13.49
CA CYS A 164 -16.51 12.46 -13.68
C CYS A 164 -16.79 13.66 -14.60
N ALA A 165 -16.12 14.77 -14.32
CA ALA A 165 -15.91 15.86 -15.27
C ALA A 165 -14.39 15.97 -15.58
N VAL A 166 -14.05 16.70 -16.64
CA VAL A 166 -12.66 17.04 -16.96
C VAL A 166 -12.01 17.78 -15.76
N GLY A 167 -10.74 17.49 -15.48
CA GLY A 167 -10.00 17.98 -14.31
C GLY A 167 -10.30 17.27 -12.98
N ASN A 168 -11.19 16.26 -12.95
CA ASN A 168 -11.40 15.44 -11.75
C ASN A 168 -10.26 14.42 -11.56
N THR A 169 -9.98 14.05 -10.32
CA THR A 169 -9.15 12.87 -10.04
C THR A 169 -9.92 11.58 -10.37
N GLY A 170 -9.37 10.75 -11.25
CA GLY A 170 -9.89 9.45 -11.64
C GLY A 170 -9.58 8.34 -10.61
N PRO A 171 -10.14 7.13 -10.79
CA PRO A 171 -9.97 6.02 -9.86
C PRO A 171 -8.59 5.37 -9.91
N GLY A 172 -7.75 5.67 -10.90
CA GLY A 172 -6.32 5.41 -10.92
C GLY A 172 -5.47 6.49 -10.23
N GLY A 173 -6.10 7.55 -9.70
CA GLY A 173 -5.40 8.72 -9.15
C GLY A 173 -4.85 9.67 -10.21
N GLY A 174 -5.23 9.48 -11.47
CA GLY A 174 -4.86 10.35 -12.58
C GLY A 174 -5.81 11.55 -12.73
N THR A 175 -5.51 12.45 -13.67
CA THR A 175 -6.40 13.56 -14.03
C THR A 175 -7.29 13.17 -15.21
N VAL A 176 -8.61 13.26 -15.05
CA VAL A 176 -9.57 13.01 -16.13
C VAL A 176 -9.46 14.12 -17.18
N PHE A 177 -9.10 13.75 -18.41
CA PHE A 177 -8.98 14.68 -19.53
C PHE A 177 -10.05 14.48 -20.61
N TYR A 178 -10.73 13.32 -20.62
CA TYR A 178 -11.83 13.07 -21.55
C TYR A 178 -13.06 12.50 -20.83
N VAL A 179 -14.23 13.00 -21.25
CA VAL A 179 -15.55 12.52 -20.84
C VAL A 179 -16.39 12.34 -22.10
N ALA A 180 -16.70 11.10 -22.44
CA ALA A 180 -17.45 10.78 -23.64
C ALA A 180 -18.95 11.08 -23.48
N SER A 181 -19.57 11.59 -24.56
CA SER A 181 -21.01 11.85 -24.64
C SER A 181 -21.84 10.56 -24.62
N SER A 182 -21.32 9.50 -25.25
CA SER A 182 -21.81 8.11 -25.18
C SER A 182 -20.67 7.18 -24.81
N PRO A 183 -20.94 5.96 -24.28
CA PRO A 183 -19.89 4.97 -24.06
C PRO A 183 -19.11 4.64 -25.34
N PHE A 184 -17.83 4.31 -25.18
CA PHE A 184 -16.91 3.90 -26.25
C PHE A 184 -16.20 2.59 -25.90
N THR A 185 -15.59 1.97 -26.91
CA THR A 185 -14.89 0.69 -26.76
C THR A 185 -13.38 0.89 -26.65
N SER A 186 -12.78 0.44 -25.56
CA SER A 186 -11.33 0.22 -25.41
C SER A 186 -11.06 -1.26 -25.12
N ILE A 187 -10.83 -2.04 -26.17
CA ILE A 187 -10.75 -3.51 -26.10
C ILE A 187 -9.62 -3.94 -25.17
N GLY A 188 -9.96 -4.75 -24.16
CA GLY A 188 -9.02 -5.29 -23.16
C GLY A 188 -8.79 -4.42 -21.92
N SER A 189 -9.24 -3.16 -21.93
CA SER A 189 -9.28 -2.32 -20.71
C SER A 189 -10.33 -2.82 -19.71
N ALA A 190 -10.31 -2.30 -18.47
CA ALA A 190 -11.27 -2.71 -17.43
C ALA A 190 -12.74 -2.36 -17.75
N CYS A 191 -13.01 -1.34 -18.58
CA CYS A 191 -14.35 -0.95 -19.01
C CYS A 191 -14.77 -1.59 -20.34
N ASN A 192 -13.81 -2.09 -21.14
CA ASN A 192 -14.02 -2.77 -22.41
C ASN A 192 -14.95 -2.02 -23.37
N THR A 193 -16.23 -2.41 -23.53
CA THR A 193 -17.21 -1.76 -24.43
C THR A 193 -18.04 -0.65 -23.76
N ALA A 194 -17.83 -0.40 -22.46
CA ALA A 194 -18.63 0.53 -21.65
C ALA A 194 -17.82 1.71 -21.10
N CYS A 195 -16.65 2.00 -21.68
CA CYS A 195 -15.79 3.10 -21.25
C CYS A 195 -16.47 4.45 -21.46
N LYS A 196 -16.30 5.38 -20.52
CA LYS A 196 -16.83 6.74 -20.62
C LYS A 196 -15.78 7.81 -20.33
N TYR A 197 -14.69 7.47 -19.66
CA TYR A 197 -13.69 8.43 -19.19
C TYR A 197 -12.28 8.00 -19.58
N LEU A 198 -11.39 8.98 -19.77
CA LEU A 198 -9.94 8.76 -19.80
C LEU A 198 -9.28 9.59 -18.69
N GLU A 199 -8.44 8.95 -17.87
CA GLU A 199 -7.50 9.61 -16.96
C GLU A 199 -6.07 9.52 -17.50
N ALA A 200 -5.32 10.62 -17.43
CA ALA A 200 -3.88 10.68 -17.64
C ALA A 200 -3.19 10.46 -16.28
N ALA A 201 -1.99 9.88 -16.28
CA ALA A 201 -1.25 9.60 -15.05
C ALA A 201 -1.02 10.88 -14.20
N PRO A 202 -0.84 10.76 -12.87
CA PRO A 202 -0.47 11.92 -12.05
C PRO A 202 0.91 12.48 -12.45
N ILE A 203 1.11 13.79 -12.26
CA ILE A 203 2.43 14.42 -12.40
C ILE A 203 3.49 13.65 -11.59
N GLY A 204 4.63 13.36 -12.22
CA GLY A 204 5.68 12.57 -11.59
C GLY A 204 5.29 11.10 -11.35
N TRP A 205 4.47 10.50 -12.22
CA TRP A 205 4.12 9.07 -12.17
C TRP A 205 5.34 8.12 -12.21
N ILE A 206 6.51 8.62 -12.63
CA ILE A 206 7.80 7.95 -12.49
C ILE A 206 8.77 8.85 -11.70
N THR A 207 9.28 8.35 -10.57
CA THR A 207 10.09 9.12 -9.61
C THR A 207 11.49 8.55 -9.35
N ALA A 208 11.85 7.46 -10.02
CA ALA A 208 13.12 6.77 -9.86
C ALA A 208 13.54 6.08 -11.17
N ASN A 209 14.84 5.98 -11.42
CA ASN A 209 15.40 5.30 -12.60
C ASN A 209 15.10 3.78 -12.59
N THR A 210 14.86 3.20 -11.41
CA THR A 210 14.44 1.79 -11.22
C THR A 210 13.36 1.68 -10.14
N PRO A 211 12.09 2.03 -10.42
CA PRO A 211 11.01 1.89 -9.44
C PRO A 211 10.78 0.41 -9.10
N THR A 212 10.49 0.09 -7.83
CA THR A 212 10.35 -1.32 -7.42
C THR A 212 9.14 -1.99 -8.08
N GLY A 213 9.40 -2.81 -9.10
CA GLY A 213 8.37 -3.49 -9.90
C GLY A 213 8.10 -2.88 -11.28
N GLN A 214 8.85 -1.84 -11.69
CA GLN A 214 8.74 -1.17 -12.99
C GLN A 214 10.14 -0.96 -13.59
N PHE A 215 10.23 -0.88 -14.91
CA PHE A 215 11.43 -0.41 -15.61
C PHE A 215 11.18 1.01 -16.14
N ASN A 216 12.12 1.93 -15.94
CA ASN A 216 12.08 3.27 -16.51
C ASN A 216 12.70 3.25 -17.94
N CYS A 217 12.62 4.37 -18.64
CA CYS A 217 13.38 4.64 -19.85
C CYS A 217 14.87 4.86 -19.55
N GLY A 218 15.71 4.95 -20.60
CA GLY A 218 17.11 5.37 -20.46
C GLY A 218 17.20 6.78 -19.87
N ASP A 219 16.57 7.74 -20.56
CA ASP A 219 16.37 9.08 -20.04
C ASP A 219 15.19 9.09 -19.05
N SER A 220 15.54 8.82 -17.79
CA SER A 220 14.60 8.70 -16.68
C SER A 220 13.93 10.03 -16.33
N GLY A 221 12.61 10.01 -16.23
CA GLY A 221 11.78 11.14 -15.82
C GLY A 221 11.98 11.54 -14.36
N THR A 222 11.42 12.69 -13.99
CA THR A 222 11.51 13.28 -12.65
C THR A 222 10.11 13.50 -12.06
N SER A 223 10.03 13.95 -10.81
CA SER A 223 8.75 14.34 -10.19
C SER A 223 8.05 15.53 -10.89
N THR A 224 8.65 16.15 -11.91
CA THR A 224 8.11 17.30 -12.66
C THR A 224 8.34 17.21 -14.18
N SER A 225 8.77 16.06 -14.71
CA SER A 225 8.93 15.83 -16.15
C SER A 225 8.75 14.35 -16.46
N ASP A 226 8.03 14.06 -17.54
CA ASP A 226 7.91 12.71 -18.09
C ASP A 226 9.28 12.14 -18.55
N PRO A 227 9.42 10.80 -18.59
CA PRO A 227 10.60 10.11 -19.12
C PRO A 227 10.61 10.13 -20.66
N MET A 228 11.79 10.00 -21.27
CA MET A 228 11.95 9.89 -22.72
C MET A 228 12.42 8.49 -23.12
N CYS A 229 11.70 7.84 -24.04
CA CYS A 229 11.89 6.44 -24.42
C CYS A 229 11.91 6.27 -25.95
N PRO A 230 12.60 5.24 -26.47
CA PRO A 230 12.28 4.65 -27.76
C PRO A 230 10.88 4.00 -27.74
N TRP A 231 10.19 3.99 -28.87
CA TRP A 231 8.79 3.57 -28.97
C TRP A 231 8.57 2.09 -28.63
N SER A 232 9.36 1.22 -29.25
CA SER A 232 9.31 -0.25 -29.19
C SER A 232 10.73 -0.83 -29.21
N GLY A 233 10.88 -2.12 -28.87
CA GLY A 233 12.15 -2.84 -29.06
C GLY A 233 12.34 -3.40 -30.48
N ASN A 234 11.31 -3.37 -31.33
CA ASN A 234 11.38 -3.72 -32.75
C ASN A 234 11.08 -2.47 -33.59
N THR A 235 12.10 -1.98 -34.29
CA THR A 235 12.07 -0.72 -35.04
C THR A 235 12.17 -0.92 -36.55
N THR A 236 11.90 -2.13 -37.04
CA THR A 236 12.09 -2.52 -38.45
C THR A 236 10.87 -3.23 -39.04
N GLU A 237 9.99 -3.78 -38.20
CA GLU A 237 8.78 -4.49 -38.63
C GLU A 237 7.51 -3.74 -38.19
N ALA A 238 6.47 -3.80 -39.02
CA ALA A 238 5.16 -3.25 -38.66
C ALA A 238 4.39 -4.21 -37.73
N ILE A 239 3.72 -3.64 -36.74
CA ILE A 239 2.64 -4.26 -35.98
C ILE A 239 1.39 -4.40 -36.86
N GLY A 240 1.17 -3.46 -37.79
CA GLY A 240 0.17 -3.50 -38.85
C GLY A 240 -1.30 -3.50 -38.38
N SER A 241 -1.54 -3.38 -37.07
CA SER A 241 -2.84 -3.60 -36.43
C SER A 241 -3.19 -2.55 -35.37
N THR A 242 -2.38 -1.49 -35.22
CA THR A 242 -2.68 -0.36 -34.32
C THR A 242 -3.67 0.61 -34.95
N GLY A 243 -4.65 1.10 -34.20
CA GLY A 243 -5.56 2.17 -34.61
C GLY A 243 -5.14 3.57 -34.14
N THR A 244 -5.79 4.61 -34.66
CA THR A 244 -5.64 6.01 -34.22
C THR A 244 -6.72 6.44 -33.24
N ALA A 245 -7.92 5.89 -33.39
CA ALA A 245 -9.15 6.32 -32.71
C ALA A 245 -9.10 6.23 -31.17
N VAL A 246 -9.98 6.99 -30.52
CA VAL A 246 -10.18 6.95 -29.06
C VAL A 246 -10.53 5.53 -28.60
N GLY A 247 -9.91 5.07 -27.51
CA GLY A 247 -10.03 3.73 -26.98
C GLY A 247 -9.07 2.69 -27.59
N THR A 248 -8.46 2.95 -28.75
CA THR A 248 -7.54 1.98 -29.38
C THR A 248 -6.21 1.83 -28.63
N GLY A 249 -5.79 2.81 -27.83
CA GLY A 249 -4.46 2.83 -27.22
C GLY A 249 -4.16 1.63 -26.31
N PHE A 250 -5.16 1.05 -25.64
CA PHE A 250 -4.96 -0.16 -24.83
C PHE A 250 -4.59 -1.37 -25.71
N ALA A 251 -5.32 -1.56 -26.82
CA ALA A 251 -5.09 -2.64 -27.76
C ALA A 251 -3.76 -2.44 -28.49
N ASN A 252 -3.50 -1.23 -28.97
CA ASN A 252 -2.22 -0.84 -29.59
C ASN A 252 -1.03 -1.15 -28.68
N THR A 253 -1.06 -0.66 -27.43
CA THR A 253 0.01 -0.91 -26.43
C THR A 253 0.19 -2.40 -26.16
N SER A 254 -0.90 -3.18 -26.16
CA SER A 254 -0.81 -4.63 -25.99
C SER A 254 -0.17 -5.32 -27.20
N ALA A 255 -0.44 -4.85 -28.42
CA ALA A 255 0.19 -5.32 -29.65
C ALA A 255 1.69 -4.94 -29.72
N MET A 256 2.07 -3.73 -29.31
CA MET A 256 3.48 -3.31 -29.17
C MET A 256 4.26 -4.25 -28.26
N ILE A 257 3.69 -4.61 -27.11
CA ILE A 257 4.33 -5.51 -26.13
C ILE A 257 4.36 -6.95 -26.62
N ALA A 258 3.36 -7.38 -27.41
CA ALA A 258 3.33 -8.70 -28.04
C ALA A 258 4.37 -8.85 -29.17
N GLN A 259 4.60 -7.80 -29.97
CA GLN A 259 5.68 -7.76 -30.97
C GLN A 259 7.05 -7.67 -30.29
N SER A 260 7.17 -6.86 -29.22
CA SER A 260 8.43 -6.65 -28.51
C SER A 260 8.21 -6.26 -27.05
N ASN A 261 8.49 -7.19 -26.13
CA ASN A 261 8.38 -7.00 -24.69
C ASN A 261 9.63 -6.34 -24.06
N THR A 262 10.51 -5.74 -24.86
CA THR A 262 11.77 -5.12 -24.40
C THR A 262 11.50 -4.02 -23.37
N VAL A 263 12.19 -4.11 -22.24
CA VAL A 263 12.08 -3.14 -21.14
C VAL A 263 12.59 -1.74 -21.53
N GLY A 264 12.08 -0.71 -20.85
CA GLY A 264 12.46 0.68 -21.09
C GLY A 264 12.10 1.16 -22.51
N LYS A 265 10.88 0.84 -22.96
CA LYS A 265 10.28 1.32 -24.22
C LYS A 265 8.90 1.90 -23.94
N ALA A 266 8.40 2.82 -24.76
CA ALA A 266 7.21 3.60 -24.44
C ALA A 266 5.99 2.72 -24.10
N GLY A 267 5.72 1.68 -24.89
CA GLY A 267 4.65 0.72 -24.60
C GLY A 267 4.87 -0.07 -23.29
N THR A 268 6.06 -0.59 -23.04
CA THR A 268 6.35 -1.41 -21.84
C THR A 268 6.39 -0.58 -20.56
N VAL A 269 6.92 0.65 -20.60
CA VAL A 269 6.97 1.55 -19.42
C VAL A 269 5.58 2.06 -19.05
N ALA A 270 4.74 2.41 -20.05
CA ALA A 270 3.36 2.85 -19.81
C ALA A 270 2.47 1.74 -19.24
N ARG A 271 2.56 0.51 -19.76
CA ARG A 271 1.81 -0.66 -19.24
C ARG A 271 2.33 -1.13 -17.87
N ALA A 272 3.58 -0.84 -17.52
CA ALA A 272 4.14 -1.20 -16.22
C ALA A 272 3.82 -0.20 -15.09
N PHE A 273 3.22 0.96 -15.40
CA PHE A 273 2.75 1.90 -14.38
C PHE A 273 1.55 1.33 -13.60
N GLN A 274 1.51 1.55 -12.29
CA GLN A 274 0.48 1.00 -11.39
C GLN A 274 -0.19 2.06 -10.50
N GLY A 275 -0.40 3.27 -11.04
CA GLY A 275 -1.14 4.35 -10.38
C GLY A 275 -2.49 3.88 -9.84
N GLY A 276 -2.81 4.27 -8.60
CA GLY A 276 -4.05 3.90 -7.92
C GLY A 276 -4.24 2.39 -7.66
N GLY A 277 -3.18 1.57 -7.81
CA GLY A 277 -3.28 0.11 -7.76
C GLY A 277 -3.99 -0.49 -8.98
N LYS A 278 -4.04 0.26 -10.09
CA LYS A 278 -4.55 -0.20 -11.40
C LYS A 278 -3.44 -0.89 -12.19
N THR A 279 -3.82 -1.75 -13.13
CA THR A 279 -2.87 -2.50 -13.99
C THR A 279 -3.22 -2.41 -15.48
N ASP A 280 -4.16 -1.52 -15.81
CA ASP A 280 -4.73 -1.31 -17.12
C ASP A 280 -4.35 0.06 -17.73
N TRP A 281 -3.23 0.63 -17.29
CA TRP A 281 -2.57 1.79 -17.91
C TRP A 281 -1.96 1.42 -19.27
N TYR A 282 -1.87 2.39 -20.17
CA TYR A 282 -1.38 2.20 -21.55
C TYR A 282 -0.83 3.49 -22.17
N LEU A 283 -0.15 3.39 -23.31
CA LEU A 283 0.30 4.53 -24.12
C LEU A 283 -0.88 5.00 -25.01
N PRO A 284 -1.33 6.27 -24.94
CA PRO A 284 -2.53 6.75 -25.65
C PRO A 284 -2.43 6.51 -27.16
N SER A 285 -3.53 6.28 -27.86
CA SER A 285 -3.59 6.36 -29.33
C SER A 285 -3.40 7.81 -29.81
N GLN A 286 -3.26 8.01 -31.12
CA GLN A 286 -3.10 9.34 -31.71
C GLN A 286 -4.22 10.30 -31.32
N ASP A 287 -5.49 9.86 -31.31
CA ASP A 287 -6.62 10.70 -30.97
C ASP A 287 -6.78 10.90 -29.45
N GLU A 288 -6.37 9.92 -28.64
CA GLU A 288 -6.26 10.10 -27.18
C GLU A 288 -5.17 11.11 -26.83
N LEU A 289 -4.02 11.11 -27.52
CA LEU A 289 -2.96 12.10 -27.34
C LEU A 289 -3.36 13.50 -27.86
N ASN A 290 -4.19 13.58 -28.90
CA ASN A 290 -4.81 14.84 -29.32
C ASN A 290 -5.69 15.43 -28.21
N LEU A 291 -6.56 14.61 -27.60
CA LEU A 291 -7.37 15.04 -26.45
C LEU A 291 -6.53 15.44 -25.22
N MET A 292 -5.37 14.81 -25.01
CA MET A 292 -4.42 15.24 -23.97
C MET A 292 -3.80 16.60 -24.28
N PHE A 293 -3.46 16.88 -25.54
CA PHE A 293 -2.93 18.19 -25.96
C PHE A 293 -3.95 19.30 -25.73
N ASP A 294 -5.21 19.07 -26.09
CA ASP A 294 -6.31 20.01 -25.89
C ASP A 294 -6.63 20.26 -24.39
N GLN A 295 -6.13 19.39 -23.50
CA GLN A 295 -6.31 19.46 -22.05
C GLN A 295 -4.98 19.54 -21.28
N GLN A 296 -3.88 19.91 -21.93
CA GLN A 296 -2.54 19.86 -21.33
C GLN A 296 -2.40 20.72 -20.06
N THR A 297 -3.10 21.86 -20.02
CA THR A 297 -3.17 22.76 -18.85
C THR A 297 -4.01 22.18 -17.71
N THR A 298 -5.04 21.38 -18.03
CA THR A 298 -5.87 20.67 -17.07
C THR A 298 -5.15 19.48 -16.46
N ILE A 299 -4.42 18.70 -17.28
CA ILE A 299 -3.63 17.54 -16.85
C ILE A 299 -2.48 18.00 -15.95
N GLY A 300 -1.74 19.01 -16.41
CA GLY A 300 -0.56 19.55 -15.72
C GLY A 300 0.66 18.64 -15.77
N GLY A 301 1.85 19.21 -15.62
CA GLY A 301 3.10 18.44 -15.54
C GLY A 301 3.61 17.82 -16.84
N LEU A 302 2.90 18.01 -17.97
CA LEU A 302 3.39 17.63 -19.29
C LEU A 302 4.53 18.56 -19.73
N SER A 303 5.60 17.98 -20.24
CA SER A 303 6.80 18.68 -20.71
C SER A 303 6.56 19.36 -22.07
N LEU A 304 7.22 20.50 -22.31
CA LEU A 304 7.11 21.20 -23.60
C LEU A 304 7.98 20.51 -24.69
N GLY A 305 7.47 19.41 -25.21
CA GLY A 305 8.10 18.67 -26.30
C GLY A 305 7.24 17.58 -26.93
N VAL A 306 7.90 16.72 -27.70
CA VAL A 306 7.24 15.67 -28.48
C VAL A 306 6.92 14.45 -27.62
N TYR A 307 5.67 14.04 -27.65
CA TYR A 307 5.14 12.84 -27.00
C TYR A 307 4.83 11.73 -28.01
N TRP A 308 5.16 10.50 -27.64
CA TRP A 308 4.73 9.29 -28.33
C TRP A 308 3.24 9.00 -28.11
N CYS A 309 2.57 8.52 -29.16
CA CYS A 309 1.34 7.74 -29.04
C CYS A 309 1.58 6.28 -29.48
N SER A 310 0.66 5.38 -29.19
CA SER A 310 0.72 3.95 -29.52
C SER A 310 0.31 3.62 -30.96
N SER A 311 -0.06 4.62 -31.76
CA SER A 311 -0.40 4.42 -33.17
C SER A 311 0.86 4.33 -34.04
N GLU A 312 1.05 3.20 -34.71
CA GLU A 312 2.11 3.00 -35.69
C GLU A 312 1.86 3.86 -36.94
N ALA A 313 2.92 4.25 -37.63
CA ALA A 313 2.83 4.92 -38.93
C ALA A 313 3.26 3.98 -40.07
N ASN A 314 4.35 3.24 -39.87
CA ASN A 314 4.99 2.33 -40.83
C ASN A 314 6.02 1.43 -40.09
N PRO A 315 6.74 0.51 -40.74
CA PRO A 315 7.64 -0.43 -40.06
C PRO A 315 8.75 0.23 -39.21
N ASP A 316 9.28 1.37 -39.64
CA ASP A 316 10.35 2.13 -39.00
C ASP A 316 9.87 3.30 -38.13
N GLY A 317 8.59 3.69 -38.23
CA GLY A 317 8.08 4.91 -37.61
C GLY A 317 6.71 4.79 -36.92
N ALA A 318 6.50 5.67 -35.95
CA ALA A 318 5.24 5.81 -35.21
C ALA A 318 4.82 7.28 -35.10
N TRP A 319 3.59 7.52 -34.64
CA TRP A 319 3.06 8.87 -34.51
C TRP A 319 3.36 9.49 -33.14
N GLY A 320 3.64 10.78 -33.13
CA GLY A 320 3.72 11.61 -31.93
C GLY A 320 3.17 13.02 -32.14
N LYS A 321 3.12 13.84 -31.09
CA LYS A 321 2.66 15.25 -31.14
C LYS A 321 3.57 16.13 -30.29
N ASP A 322 3.89 17.33 -30.79
CA ASP A 322 4.66 18.33 -30.03
C ASP A 322 3.71 19.17 -29.16
N PHE A 323 3.95 19.19 -27.85
CA PHE A 323 3.16 19.98 -26.89
C PHE A 323 3.60 21.46 -26.84
N ARG A 324 4.63 21.86 -27.59
CA ARG A 324 5.05 23.26 -27.76
C ARG A 324 4.12 24.08 -28.68
N SER A 325 3.39 23.45 -29.59
CA SER A 325 2.65 24.14 -30.66
C SER A 325 1.38 23.40 -31.06
N SER A 326 0.41 24.11 -31.63
CA SER A 326 -0.82 23.54 -32.22
C SER A 326 -0.58 22.81 -33.55
N SER A 327 0.61 22.25 -33.74
CA SER A 327 0.99 21.50 -34.94
C SER A 327 0.31 20.11 -34.97
N GLY A 328 0.18 19.55 -36.18
CA GLY A 328 -0.35 18.21 -36.37
C GLY A 328 0.59 17.12 -35.83
N SER A 329 0.15 15.86 -35.92
CA SER A 329 0.97 14.72 -35.54
C SER A 329 2.15 14.53 -36.50
N TYR A 330 3.29 14.11 -35.96
CA TYR A 330 4.54 13.85 -36.68
C TYR A 330 4.78 12.34 -36.80
N ARG A 331 5.28 11.89 -37.96
CA ARG A 331 5.92 10.57 -38.08
C ARG A 331 7.35 10.67 -37.57
N LEU A 332 7.70 9.82 -36.63
CA LEU A 332 8.98 9.82 -35.91
C LEU A 332 9.58 8.42 -35.94
N GLY A 333 10.91 8.30 -36.01
CA GLY A 333 11.59 7.00 -36.04
C GLY A 333 11.45 6.26 -34.71
N LYS A 334 11.05 4.98 -34.73
CA LYS A 334 10.73 4.19 -33.52
C LYS A 334 11.90 4.07 -32.52
N GLY A 335 13.14 4.19 -32.99
CA GLY A 335 14.34 4.16 -32.16
C GLY A 335 14.65 5.47 -31.41
N GLU A 336 14.06 6.58 -31.82
CA GLU A 336 14.31 7.91 -31.24
C GLU A 336 13.65 8.07 -29.87
N GLN A 337 14.27 8.86 -28.98
CA GLN A 337 13.76 9.08 -27.63
C GLN A 337 12.83 10.30 -27.58
N PHE A 338 11.56 10.06 -27.24
CA PHE A 338 10.54 11.09 -27.02
C PHE A 338 9.73 10.81 -25.76
N PHE A 339 9.04 11.83 -25.24
CA PHE A 339 8.28 11.71 -24.00
C PHE A 339 7.14 10.69 -24.13
N LEU A 340 6.71 10.13 -22.99
CA LEU A 340 5.43 9.42 -22.91
C LEU A 340 4.68 9.79 -21.65
N HIS A 341 3.36 9.67 -21.72
CA HIS A 341 2.49 9.84 -20.57
C HIS A 341 1.41 8.74 -20.59
N PRO A 342 1.30 7.89 -19.55
CA PRO A 342 0.31 6.82 -19.53
C PRO A 342 -1.11 7.37 -19.39
N VAL A 343 -2.06 6.73 -20.05
CA VAL A 343 -3.49 6.96 -19.88
C VAL A 343 -4.22 5.67 -19.50
N ARG A 344 -5.46 5.81 -19.05
CA ARG A 344 -6.31 4.68 -18.66
C ARG A 344 -7.79 5.00 -18.92
N ALA A 345 -8.51 4.03 -19.50
CA ALA A 345 -9.95 4.11 -19.73
C ALA A 345 -10.76 3.49 -18.58
N PHE A 346 -11.93 4.08 -18.28
CA PHE A 346 -12.89 3.57 -17.29
C PHE A 346 -14.31 4.12 -17.48
#